data_AF-A0A969QF23-F1
#
_entry.id   AF-A0A969QF23-F1
#
_cell.length_a   1.000
_cell.length_b   1.000
_cell.length_c   1.000
_cell.angle_alpha   90.00
_cell.angle_beta   90.00
_cell.angle_gamma   90.00
#
_symmetry.space_group_name_H-M   'P 1'
#
loop_
_entity.id
_entity.type
_entity.pdbx_description
1 polymer ?
#
loop_
_entity_poly.entity_id
_entity_poly.type
_entity_poly.pdbx_seq_one_letter_code
_entity_poly.pdbx_strand_id
1 'polypeptide(L)' 'MGLIRLRIREFAAEKGWTLKEVSDRSGVVYSSLRTYARSPGLATVDVTALHKLARTFDVMVEDLYDIVQE' A
#
# COMPACT_ATOMS: atom_id res chain seq x y z
N MET A 1 -11.97 -4.67 -15.50
CA MET A 1 -11.70 -4.21 -14.13
C MET A 1 -10.28 -3.68 -14.17
N GLY A 2 -10.09 -2.39 -13.90
CA GLY A 2 -8.76 -1.79 -13.91
C GLY A 2 -7.81 -2.45 -12.90
N LEU A 3 -6.52 -2.38 -13.19
CA LEU A 3 -5.45 -2.86 -12.30
C LEU A 3 -4.81 -1.68 -11.61
N ILE A 4 -4.64 -1.78 -10.29
CA ILE A 4 -3.92 -0.78 -9.49
C ILE A 4 -2.64 -1.35 -8.88
N ARG A 5 -1.58 -0.55 -8.81
CA ARG A 5 -0.35 -0.90 -8.09
C ARG A 5 -0.24 -0.06 -6.85
N LEU A 6 0.07 -0.66 -5.70
CA LEU A 6 0.30 0.10 -4.48
C LEU A 6 1.77 0.51 -4.33
N ARG A 7 1.98 1.77 -3.97
CA ARG A 7 3.31 2.39 -3.81
C ARG A 7 3.89 2.22 -2.40
N ILE A 8 3.60 1.10 -1.74
CA ILE A 8 3.98 0.86 -0.34
C ILE A 8 5.51 0.87 -0.16
N ARG A 9 6.27 0.35 -1.12
CA ARG A 9 7.74 0.23 -0.99
C ARG A 9 8.40 1.58 -1.10
N GLU A 10 7.86 2.41 -1.97
CA GLU A 10 8.30 3.77 -2.25
C GLU A 10 8.10 4.62 -0.99
N PHE A 11 6.88 4.66 -0.44
CA PHE A 11 6.62 5.41 0.80
C PHE A 11 7.37 4.85 2.02
N ALA A 12 7.52 3.53 2.12
CA ALA A 12 8.31 2.93 3.18
C ALA A 12 9.79 3.33 3.06
N ALA A 13 10.36 3.32 1.86
CA ALA A 13 11.75 3.73 1.62
C ALA A 13 11.98 5.21 1.93
N GLU A 14 11.06 6.10 1.52
CA GLU A 14 11.14 7.54 1.81
C GLU A 14 11.16 7.84 3.31
N LYS A 15 10.42 7.07 4.11
CA LYS A 15 10.38 7.21 5.56
C LYS A 15 11.44 6.38 6.29
N GLY A 16 12.21 5.56 5.57
CA GLY A 16 13.22 4.65 6.14
C GLY A 16 12.63 3.46 6.92
N TRP A 17 11.42 3.02 6.57
CA TRP A 17 10.70 1.94 7.24
C TRP A 17 10.81 0.60 6.50
N THR A 18 10.85 -0.48 7.27
CA THR A 18 10.67 -1.84 6.74
C THR A 18 9.19 -2.16 6.56
N LEU A 19 8.86 -3.14 5.70
CA LEU A 19 7.48 -3.63 5.58
C LEU A 19 6.91 -4.17 6.91
N LYS A 20 7.78 -4.65 7.81
CA LYS A 20 7.38 -5.08 9.15
C LYS A 20 6.92 -3.88 9.98
N GLU A 21 7.70 -2.80 10.00
CA GLU A 21 7.31 -1.57 10.70
C GLU A 21 6.05 -0.94 10.10
N VAL A 22 5.88 -1.00 8.78
CA VAL A 22 4.62 -0.57 8.14
C VAL A 22 3.45 -1.41 8.66
N SER A 23 3.62 -2.72 8.81
CA SER A 23 2.60 -3.60 9.39
C SER A 23 2.24 -3.18 10.82
N ASP A 24 3.27 -2.98 11.65
CA ASP A 24 3.11 -2.63 13.06
C ASP A 24 2.44 -1.25 13.23
N ARG A 25 2.79 -0.27 12.40
CA ARG A 25 2.25 1.11 12.46
C ARG A 25 0.85 1.23 11.85
N SER A 26 0.59 0.55 10.73
CA SER A 26 -0.69 0.66 10.02
C SER A 26 -1.77 -0.27 10.55
N GLY A 27 -1.40 -1.33 11.28
CA GLY A 27 -2.33 -2.38 11.67
C GLY A 27 -2.89 -3.15 10.47
N VAL A 28 -2.18 -3.12 9.33
CA VAL A 28 -2.40 -4.00 8.18
C VAL A 28 -1.51 -5.21 8.32
N VAL A 29 -2.05 -6.40 8.07
CA VAL A 29 -1.32 -7.66 8.23
C VAL A 29 -0.14 -7.72 7.25
N TYR A 30 1.02 -8.14 7.75
CA TYR A 30 2.26 -8.23 6.98
C TYR A 30 2.14 -9.06 5.69
N SER A 31 1.34 -10.13 5.69
CA SER A 31 1.09 -10.95 4.50
C SER A 31 0.40 -10.15 3.39
N SER A 32 -0.62 -9.35 3.74
CA SER A 32 -1.30 -8.45 2.81
C SER A 32 -0.34 -7.40 2.25
N LEU A 33 0.46 -6.78 3.12
CA LEU A 33 1.48 -5.81 2.69
C LEU A 33 2.50 -6.43 1.74
N ARG A 34 2.93 -7.67 1.99
CA ARG A 34 3.87 -8.39 1.12
C ARG A 34 3.26 -8.65 -0.26
N THR A 35 1.98 -9.00 -0.32
CA THR A 35 1.25 -9.17 -1.58
C THR A 35 1.14 -7.84 -2.31
N TYR A 36 0.69 -6.79 -1.62
CA TYR A 36 0.52 -5.46 -2.20
C TYR A 36 1.83 -4.87 -2.73
N ALA A 37 2.91 -5.00 -1.96
CA ALA A 37 4.24 -4.49 -2.32
C ALA A 37 4.92 -5.29 -3.46
N ARG A 38 4.43 -6.49 -3.78
CA ARG A 38 5.00 -7.34 -4.85
C ARG A 38 4.14 -7.38 -6.10
N SER A 39 2.84 -7.08 -5.98
CA SER A 39 1.93 -7.20 -7.11
C SER A 39 2.17 -6.04 -8.09
N PRO A 40 2.46 -6.31 -9.38
CA PRO A 40 2.58 -5.26 -10.39
C PRO A 40 1.21 -4.65 -10.74
N GLY A 41 0.12 -5.31 -10.36
CA GLY A 41 -1.24 -4.83 -10.48
C GLY A 41 -2.19 -5.69 -9.63
N LEU A 42 -3.19 -5.08 -9.03
CA LEU A 42 -4.22 -5.70 -8.22
C LEU A 42 -5.58 -5.34 -8.83
N ALA A 43 -6.42 -6.34 -9.05
CA ALA A 43 -7.80 -6.11 -9.47
C ALA A 43 -8.69 -5.63 -8.32
N THR A 44 -8.30 -5.93 -7.08
CA THR A 44 -9.04 -5.58 -5.86
C THR A 44 -8.09 -5.32 -4.70
N VAL A 45 -8.43 -4.36 -3.85
CA VAL A 45 -7.73 -4.08 -2.59
C VAL A 45 -8.75 -3.76 -1.50
N ASP A 46 -8.42 -4.10 -0.26
CA ASP A 46 -9.22 -3.72 0.90
C ASP A 46 -9.14 -2.20 1.13
N VAL A 47 -10.28 -1.51 1.01
CA VAL A 47 -10.39 -0.05 1.19
C VAL A 47 -10.02 0.38 2.61
N THR A 48 -10.32 -0.44 3.61
CA THR A 48 -9.91 -0.20 4.99
C THR A 48 -8.39 -0.28 5.15
N ALA A 49 -7.73 -1.19 4.44
CA ALA A 49 -6.27 -1.27 4.41
C ALA A 49 -5.65 -0.04 3.70
N LEU A 50 -6.24 0.43 2.60
CA LEU A 50 -5.83 1.67 1.93
C LEU A 50 -5.89 2.87 2.89
N HIS A 51 -7.01 3.06 3.59
CA HIS A 51 -7.14 4.19 4.53
C HIS A 51 -6.15 4.11 5.69
N LYS A 52 -5.92 2.90 6.24
CA LYS A 52 -4.91 2.68 7.28
C LYS A 52 -3.52 3.08 6.79
N LEU A 53 -3.15 2.65 5.58
CA LEU A 53 -1.85 2.94 4.98
C LEU A 53 -1.69 4.44 4.68
N ALA A 54 -2.69 5.05 4.06
CA ALA A 54 -2.70 6.49 3.77
C ALA A 54 -2.48 7.33 5.04
N ARG A 55 -3.21 7.01 6.13
CA ARG A 55 -3.00 7.65 7.44
C ARG A 55 -1.63 7.39 8.05
N THR A 56 -1.07 6.20 7.82
CA THR A 56 0.25 5.82 8.38
C THR A 56 1.39 6.55 7.66
N PHE A 57 1.26 6.72 6.35
CA PHE A 57 2.24 7.43 5.53
C PHE A 57 2.04 8.95 5.51
N ASP A 58 0.88 9.42 6.01
CA ASP A 58 0.45 10.82 5.97
C ASP A 58 0.33 11.35 4.55
N VAL A 59 -0.39 10.61 3.70
CA VAL A 59 -0.61 10.90 2.27
C VAL A 59 -2.09 10.73 1.91
N MET A 60 -2.52 11.25 0.77
CA MET A 60 -3.87 10.98 0.28
C MET A 60 -3.98 9.53 -0.21
N VAL A 61 -5.18 8.96 -0.15
CA VAL A 61 -5.41 7.57 -0.59
C VAL A 61 -5.07 7.40 -2.07
N GLU A 62 -5.35 8.42 -2.88
CA GLU A 62 -5.06 8.47 -4.32
C GLU A 62 -3.56 8.44 -4.61
N ASP A 63 -2.72 9.00 -3.73
CA ASP A 63 -1.26 8.93 -3.88
C ASP A 63 -0.69 7.53 -3.57
N LEU A 64 -1.47 6.68 -2.87
CA LEU A 64 -1.04 5.36 -2.45
C LEU A 64 -1.04 4.34 -3.61
N TYR A 65 -1.74 4.63 -4.71
CA TYR A 65 -1.88 3.70 -5.82
C TYR A 65 -1.72 4.37 -7.19
N ASP A 66 -1.20 3.61 -8.15
CA ASP A 66 -1.19 3.99 -9.56
C ASP A 66 -2.16 3.09 -10.33
N ILE A 67 -2.91 3.66 -11.27
CA ILE A 67 -3.72 2.88 -12.21
C ILE A 67 -2.80 2.39 -13.33
N VAL A 68 -2.65 1.07 -13.41
CA VAL A 68 -1.76 0.39 -14.36
C VAL A 68 -2.52 -0.05 -15.62
N GLN A 69 -3.83 -0.26 -15.49
CA GLN A 69 -4.75 -0.58 -16.59
C GLN A 69 -6.15 -0.08 -16.20
N GLU A 70 -6.88 0.52 -17.14
CA GLU A 70 -8.27 0.99 -16.96
C GLU A 70 -9.32 -0.09 -17.28
#